data_AF-A0A4Y7JY18-F1
#
_entry.id   AF-A0A4Y7JY18-F1
#
_cell.length_a   1.000
_cell.length_b   1.000
_cell.length_c   1.000
_cell.angle_alpha   90.00
_cell.angle_beta   90.00
_cell.angle_gamma   90.00
#
_symmetry.space_group_name_H-M   'P 1'
#
loop_
_entity.id
_entity.type
_entity.pdbx_description
1 polymer ?
#
loop_
_entity_poly.entity_id
_entity_poly.type
_entity_poly.pdbx_seq_one_letter_code
_entity_poly.pdbx_strand_id
1 'polypeptide(L)'
;MEGSNGIVLLIAWRIISMTIAFQLAVFALIATSSILLISVPVVFASSDGWSSNKNVVFSERRSAEYMTHAPLGSLNSVGGVATEINAVNYVSPRSWLATSHFVLGFFLFVGHLWHAGRARAAAAGFEKGIDRDLEPVLFMTPLN
;
A
#
# COMPACT_ATOMS: atom_id res chain seq x y z
N MET A 1 44.94 -13.00 5.14
CA MET A 1 43.72 -12.27 5.59
C MET A 1 43.22 -11.25 4.55
N GLU A 2 43.59 -11.36 3.27
CA GLU A 2 43.22 -10.40 2.21
C GLU A 2 41.92 -10.74 1.47
N GLY A 3 41.55 -12.03 1.38
CA GLY A 3 40.36 -12.48 0.62
C GLY A 3 39.00 -12.11 1.24
N SER A 4 38.93 -11.94 2.56
CA SER A 4 37.68 -11.57 3.26
C SER A 4 37.25 -10.12 2.98
N ASN A 5 38.21 -9.22 2.80
CA ASN A 5 37.95 -7.80 2.59
C ASN A 5 37.37 -7.52 1.20
N GLY A 6 37.79 -8.29 0.19
CA GLY A 6 37.27 -8.19 -1.17
C GLY A 6 35.79 -8.59 -1.30
N ILE A 7 35.38 -9.68 -0.63
CA ILE A 7 33.98 -10.13 -0.63
C ILE A 7 33.07 -9.12 0.09
N VAL A 8 33.53 -8.57 1.22
CA VAL A 8 32.79 -7.53 1.95
C VAL A 8 32.64 -6.26 1.11
N LEU A 9 33.69 -5.83 0.40
CA LEU A 9 33.62 -4.68 -0.52
C LEU A 9 32.67 -4.91 -1.68
N LEU A 10 32.64 -6.11 -2.26
CA LEU A 10 31.70 -6.47 -3.33
C LEU A 10 30.25 -6.48 -2.84
N ILE A 11 30.00 -7.00 -1.64
CA ILE A 11 28.67 -6.98 -1.01
C ILE A 11 28.24 -5.55 -0.70
N ALA A 12 29.13 -4.74 -0.11
CA ALA A 12 28.86 -3.35 0.19
C ALA A 12 28.57 -2.55 -1.08
N TRP A 13 29.38 -2.73 -2.13
CA TRP A 13 29.17 -2.10 -3.43
C TRP A 13 27.85 -2.53 -4.07
N ARG A 14 27.48 -3.82 -3.99
CA ARG A 14 26.19 -4.32 -4.49
C ARG A 14 25.01 -3.70 -3.74
N ILE A 15 25.08 -3.62 -2.41
CA ILE A 15 24.03 -3.02 -1.58
C ILE A 15 23.88 -1.53 -1.90
N ILE A 16 24.98 -0.79 -1.99
CA ILE A 16 24.99 0.65 -2.33
C ILE A 16 24.45 0.87 -3.74
N SER A 17 24.84 0.04 -4.71
CA SER A 17 24.33 0.11 -6.08
C SER A 17 22.82 -0.12 -6.14
N MET A 18 22.31 -1.11 -5.40
CA MET A 18 20.87 -1.39 -5.34
C MET A 18 20.07 -0.29 -4.64
N THR A 19 20.59 0.30 -3.55
CA THR A 19 19.91 1.40 -2.86
C THR A 19 19.90 2.67 -3.69
N ILE A 20 20.98 2.98 -4.40
CA ILE A 20 21.02 4.12 -5.35
C ILE A 20 20.03 3.91 -6.48
N ALA A 21 20.00 2.73 -7.11
CA ALA A 21 19.06 2.44 -8.18
C ALA A 21 17.60 2.56 -7.72
N PHE A 22 17.29 2.06 -6.53
CA PHE A 22 15.96 2.20 -5.92
C PHE A 22 15.60 3.67 -5.64
N GLN A 23 16.52 4.45 -5.05
CA GLN A 23 16.28 5.87 -4.78
C GLN A 23 16.04 6.67 -6.05
N LEU A 24 16.81 6.41 -7.11
CA LEU A 24 16.62 7.04 -8.42
C LEU A 24 15.27 6.65 -9.04
N ALA A 25 14.87 5.37 -8.93
CA ALA A 25 13.58 4.91 -9.42
C ALA A 25 12.41 5.59 -8.67
N VAL A 26 12.50 5.70 -7.35
CA VAL A 26 11.48 6.40 -6.53
C VAL A 26 11.44 7.89 -6.89
N PHE A 27 12.59 8.54 -7.05
CA PHE A 27 12.64 9.95 -7.45
C PHE A 27 12.03 10.17 -8.84
N ALA A 28 12.35 9.31 -9.81
CA ALA A 28 11.75 9.35 -11.15
C ALA A 28 10.23 9.14 -11.11
N LEU A 29 9.74 8.22 -10.27
CA LEU A 29 8.31 7.98 -10.09
C LEU A 29 7.61 9.21 -9.49
N ILE A 30 8.21 9.86 -8.50
CA ILE A 30 7.67 11.08 -7.88
C ILE A 30 7.65 12.22 -8.90
N ALA A 31 8.74 12.42 -9.64
CA ALA A 31 8.83 13.48 -10.64
C ALA A 31 7.79 13.30 -11.76
N THR A 32 7.68 12.10 -12.33
CA THR A 32 6.70 11.79 -13.38
C THR A 32 5.26 11.92 -12.87
N SER A 33 4.96 11.43 -11.67
CA SER A 33 3.65 11.59 -11.03
C SER A 33 3.30 13.07 -10.82
N SER A 34 4.25 13.87 -10.32
CA SER A 34 4.05 15.30 -10.08
C SER A 34 3.77 16.07 -11.37
N ILE A 35 4.48 15.75 -12.45
CA ILE A 35 4.23 16.33 -13.78
C ILE A 35 2.81 16.00 -14.24
N LEU A 36 2.38 14.74 -14.13
CA LEU A 36 1.04 14.33 -14.55
C LEU A 36 -0.06 15.01 -13.72
N LEU A 37 0.12 15.10 -12.39
CA LEU A 37 -0.85 15.72 -11.49
C LEU A 37 -0.99 17.23 -11.70
N ILE A 38 0.10 17.92 -12.05
CA ILE A 38 0.07 19.39 -12.26
C ILE A 38 -0.34 19.72 -13.70
N SER A 39 0.13 18.95 -14.69
CA SER A 39 -0.14 19.23 -16.11
C SER A 39 -1.63 19.19 -16.45
N VAL A 40 -2.38 18.23 -15.90
CA VAL A 40 -3.81 18.08 -16.20
C VAL A 40 -4.61 19.32 -15.76
N PRO A 41 -4.58 19.77 -14.49
CA PRO A 41 -5.22 21.03 -14.08
C PRO A 41 -4.73 22.26 -14.84
N VAL A 42 -3.43 22.35 -15.15
CA VAL A 42 -2.86 23.49 -15.90
C VAL A 42 -3.45 23.58 -17.31
N VAL A 43 -3.61 22.46 -18.00
CA VAL A 43 -4.23 22.42 -19.34
C VAL A 43 -5.72 22.79 -19.28
N PHE A 44 -6.42 22.44 -18.21
CA PHE A 44 -7.81 22.86 -18.01
C PHE A 44 -7.96 24.34 -17.61
N ALA A 45 -6.95 24.93 -16.96
CA ALA A 45 -6.98 26.32 -16.48
C ALA A 45 -6.49 27.34 -17.52
N SER A 46 -5.74 26.93 -18.54
CA SER A 46 -5.20 27.84 -19.57
C SER A 46 -6.23 28.18 -20.65
N SER A 47 -6.15 29.40 -21.19
CA SER A 47 -7.00 29.84 -22.31
C SER A 47 -6.80 28.93 -23.51
N ASP A 48 -7.90 28.39 -24.07
CA ASP A 48 -7.88 27.42 -25.17
C ASP A 48 -7.05 26.14 -24.92
N GLY A 49 -6.66 25.88 -23.66
CA GLY A 49 -5.83 24.73 -23.29
C GLY A 49 -6.49 23.40 -23.65
N TRP A 50 -7.80 23.29 -23.40
CA TRP A 50 -8.59 22.12 -23.78
C TRP A 50 -8.70 21.94 -25.31
N SER A 51 -9.16 22.95 -26.02
CA SER A 51 -9.40 22.87 -27.47
C SER A 51 -8.13 22.56 -28.24
N SER A 52 -6.99 23.11 -27.79
CA SER A 52 -5.68 22.92 -28.41
C SER A 52 -5.02 21.56 -28.08
N ASN A 53 -5.32 20.96 -26.92
CA ASN A 53 -4.65 19.74 -26.44
C ASN A 53 -5.56 18.51 -26.32
N LYS A 54 -6.82 18.60 -26.74
CA LYS A 54 -7.82 17.53 -26.54
C LYS A 54 -7.33 16.14 -26.93
N ASN A 55 -6.66 15.98 -28.07
CA ASN A 55 -6.21 14.67 -28.55
C ASN A 55 -4.98 14.11 -27.80
N VAL A 56 -4.23 14.97 -27.10
CA VAL A 56 -3.07 14.61 -26.27
C VAL A 56 -3.52 14.26 -24.85
N VAL A 57 -4.45 15.03 -24.29
CA VAL A 57 -5.03 14.83 -22.95
C VAL A 57 -6.04 13.67 -22.95
N PHE A 58 -6.83 13.55 -24.02
CA PHE A 58 -7.96 12.64 -24.10
C PHE A 58 -8.08 12.04 -25.51
N SER A 59 -7.71 10.77 -25.66
CA SER A 59 -8.00 10.02 -26.88
C SER A 59 -9.35 9.34 -26.74
N GLU A 60 -10.23 9.48 -27.73
CA GLU A 60 -11.55 8.82 -27.75
C GLU A 60 -11.42 7.30 -27.55
N ARG A 61 -10.45 6.67 -28.22
CA ARG A 61 -10.21 5.22 -28.07
C ARG A 61 -9.82 4.86 -26.64
N ARG A 62 -8.91 5.62 -26.04
CA ARG A 62 -8.45 5.37 -24.66
C ARG A 62 -9.57 5.62 -23.65
N SER A 63 -10.40 6.64 -23.86
CA SER A 63 -11.58 6.88 -23.02
C SER A 63 -12.57 5.74 -23.08
N ALA A 64 -12.88 5.25 -24.29
CA ALA A 64 -13.77 4.11 -24.47
C ALA A 64 -13.21 2.86 -23.80
N GLU A 65 -11.90 2.60 -23.94
CA GLU A 65 -11.21 1.48 -23.30
C GLU A 65 -11.30 1.55 -21.76
N TYR A 66 -11.05 2.71 -21.14
CA TYR A 66 -11.20 2.85 -19.69
C TYR A 66 -12.65 2.66 -19.21
N MET A 67 -13.62 3.08 -20.02
CA MET A 67 -15.03 2.91 -19.70
C MET A 67 -15.47 1.44 -19.79
N THR A 68 -15.05 0.71 -20.84
CA THR A 68 -15.39 -0.71 -21.02
C THR A 68 -14.63 -1.64 -20.07
N HIS A 69 -13.50 -1.19 -19.52
CA HIS A 69 -12.71 -1.89 -18.51
C HIS A 69 -12.83 -1.25 -17.12
N ALA A 70 -14.05 -0.81 -16.76
CA ALA A 70 -14.34 -0.36 -15.41
C ALA A 70 -13.96 -1.46 -14.38
N PRO A 71 -13.42 -1.10 -13.21
CA PRO A 71 -12.89 -2.06 -12.22
C PRO A 71 -14.00 -2.74 -11.40
N LEU A 72 -15.00 -3.30 -12.07
CA LEU A 72 -16.14 -3.98 -11.48
C LEU A 72 -16.14 -5.43 -11.95
N GLY A 73 -16.38 -6.35 -11.02
CA GLY A 73 -16.55 -7.76 -11.33
C GLY A 73 -16.76 -8.61 -10.07
N SER A 74 -17.11 -9.87 -10.29
CA SER A 74 -17.41 -10.85 -9.24
C SER A 74 -16.19 -11.69 -8.83
N LEU A 75 -16.34 -12.45 -7.74
CA LEU A 75 -15.29 -13.34 -7.23
C LEU A 75 -14.89 -14.47 -8.21
N ASN A 76 -15.83 -14.95 -9.04
CA ASN A 76 -15.56 -15.94 -10.09
C ASN A 76 -15.12 -15.29 -11.43
N SER A 77 -14.64 -14.05 -11.36
CA SER A 77 -14.10 -13.25 -12.47
C SER A 77 -15.07 -12.83 -13.57
N VAL A 78 -16.37 -12.71 -13.28
CA VAL A 78 -17.33 -12.12 -14.22
C VAL A 78 -17.23 -10.60 -14.16
N GLY A 79 -16.83 -9.97 -15.26
CA GLY A 79 -16.72 -8.52 -15.37
C GLY A 79 -18.06 -7.85 -15.60
N GLY A 80 -18.26 -6.68 -15.02
CA GLY A 80 -19.51 -5.92 -15.11
C GLY A 80 -20.15 -5.64 -13.75
N VAL A 81 -21.42 -5.26 -13.77
CA VAL A 81 -22.19 -4.96 -12.54
C VAL A 81 -22.66 -6.25 -11.85
N ALA A 82 -23.16 -6.15 -10.62
CA ALA A 82 -23.58 -7.32 -9.83
C ALA A 82 -24.72 -8.15 -10.47
N THR A 83 -25.48 -7.57 -11.41
CA THR A 83 -26.57 -8.22 -12.15
C THR A 83 -26.15 -8.70 -13.55
N GLU A 84 -24.86 -8.62 -13.89
CA GLU A 84 -24.35 -9.01 -15.20
C GLU A 84 -24.41 -10.54 -15.38
N ILE A 85 -24.73 -10.98 -16.59
CA ILE A 85 -24.64 -12.40 -16.95
C ILE A 85 -23.18 -12.83 -17.12
N ASN A 86 -22.91 -14.15 -17.08
CA ASN A 86 -21.57 -14.72 -17.22
C ASN A 86 -21.00 -14.57 -18.66
N ALA A 87 -20.65 -13.36 -19.07
CA ALA A 87 -20.24 -13.04 -20.44
C ALA A 87 -18.74 -12.72 -20.59
N VAL A 88 -18.17 -11.92 -19.68
CA VAL A 88 -16.79 -11.42 -19.79
C VAL A 88 -15.97 -11.89 -18.60
N ASN A 89 -14.80 -12.48 -18.85
CA ASN A 89 -13.86 -12.87 -17.80
C ASN A 89 -12.87 -11.72 -17.52
N TYR A 90 -13.20 -10.84 -16.58
CA TYR A 90 -12.40 -9.67 -16.24
C TYR A 90 -12.64 -9.19 -14.80
N VAL A 91 -11.56 -9.04 -14.04
CA VAL A 91 -11.51 -8.27 -12.79
C VAL A 91 -10.21 -7.48 -12.78
N SER A 92 -10.28 -6.20 -12.48
CA SER A 92 -9.09 -5.36 -12.54
C SER A 92 -8.02 -5.80 -11.52
N PRO A 93 -6.72 -5.78 -11.87
CA PRO A 93 -5.65 -6.00 -10.90
C PRO A 93 -5.69 -5.01 -9.73
N ARG A 94 -6.22 -3.80 -9.95
CA ARG A 94 -6.42 -2.81 -8.88
C ARG A 94 -7.35 -3.33 -7.79
N SER A 95 -8.45 -3.98 -8.18
CA SER A 95 -9.39 -4.58 -7.24
C SER A 95 -8.68 -5.65 -6.41
N TRP A 96 -8.00 -6.61 -7.05
CA TRP A 96 -7.28 -7.68 -6.36
C TRP A 96 -6.17 -7.19 -5.43
N LEU A 97 -5.35 -6.26 -5.91
CA LEU A 97 -4.26 -5.70 -5.12
C LEU A 97 -4.80 -4.88 -3.94
N ALA A 98 -5.79 -4.02 -4.16
CA ALA A 98 -6.35 -3.21 -3.09
C ALA A 98 -7.01 -4.08 -2.00
N THR A 99 -7.84 -5.06 -2.38
CA THR A 99 -8.53 -5.92 -1.41
C THR A 99 -7.55 -6.80 -0.64
N SER A 100 -6.57 -7.41 -1.33
CA SER A 100 -5.56 -8.24 -0.65
C SER A 100 -4.73 -7.42 0.34
N HIS A 101 -4.25 -6.24 -0.04
CA HIS A 101 -3.45 -5.38 0.84
C HIS A 101 -4.25 -4.82 2.01
N PHE A 102 -5.53 -4.50 1.81
CA PHE A 102 -6.40 -4.10 2.91
C PHE A 102 -6.55 -5.21 3.95
N VAL A 103 -6.84 -6.44 3.52
CA VAL A 103 -6.97 -7.60 4.41
C VAL A 103 -5.65 -7.91 5.12
N LEU A 104 -4.53 -7.93 4.39
CA LEU A 104 -3.21 -8.16 4.97
C LEU A 104 -2.84 -7.06 5.98
N GLY A 105 -3.07 -5.79 5.63
CA GLY A 105 -2.80 -4.65 6.51
C GLY A 105 -3.59 -4.73 7.81
N PHE A 106 -4.87 -5.10 7.74
CA PHE A 106 -5.70 -5.30 8.93
C PHE A 106 -5.13 -6.38 9.86
N PHE A 107 -4.80 -7.57 9.33
CA PHE A 107 -4.28 -8.65 10.17
C PHE A 107 -2.88 -8.38 10.72
N LEU A 108 -2.03 -7.68 9.97
CA LEU A 108 -0.74 -7.22 10.47
C LEU A 108 -0.90 -6.21 11.61
N PHE A 109 -1.88 -5.31 11.52
CA PHE A 109 -2.19 -4.38 12.60
C PHE A 109 -2.72 -5.09 13.85
N VAL A 110 -3.65 -6.03 13.69
CA VAL A 110 -4.13 -6.86 14.82
C VAL A 110 -2.99 -7.64 15.46
N GLY A 111 -2.12 -8.26 14.65
CA GLY A 111 -0.92 -8.95 15.12
C GLY A 111 0.03 -8.02 15.88
N HIS A 112 0.24 -6.80 15.37
CA HIS A 112 1.05 -5.79 16.04
C HIS A 112 0.51 -5.45 17.44
N LEU A 113 -0.79 -5.15 17.56
CA LEU A 113 -1.41 -4.85 18.85
C LEU A 113 -1.29 -6.02 19.84
N TRP A 114 -1.56 -7.24 19.36
CA TRP A 114 -1.45 -8.45 20.17
C TRP A 114 -0.03 -8.67 20.70
N HIS A 115 0.97 -8.61 19.81
CA HIS A 115 2.35 -8.83 20.19
C HIS A 115 2.91 -7.69 21.07
N ALA A 116 2.55 -6.43 20.78
CA ALA A 116 2.97 -5.29 21.60
C ALA A 116 2.39 -5.37 23.02
N GLY A 117 1.09 -5.68 23.15
CA GLY A 117 0.44 -5.86 24.44
C GLY A 117 1.06 -6.99 25.25
N ARG A 118 1.27 -8.16 24.63
CA ARG A 118 1.92 -9.31 25.29
C ARG A 118 3.36 -9.00 25.69
N ALA A 119 4.14 -8.37 24.81
CA ALA A 119 5.53 -8.02 25.11
C ALA A 119 5.62 -7.07 26.31
N ARG A 120 4.71 -6.10 26.41
CA ARG A 120 4.63 -5.19 27.56
C ARG A 120 4.23 -5.92 28.85
N ALA A 121 3.22 -6.79 28.80
CA ALA A 121 2.81 -7.58 29.95
C ALA A 121 3.94 -8.51 30.44
N ALA A 122 4.69 -9.11 29.52
CA ALA A 122 5.81 -9.98 29.84
C ALA A 122 6.99 -9.21 30.45
N ALA A 123 7.31 -8.02 29.92
CA ALA A 123 8.32 -7.14 30.51
C ALA A 123 7.94 -6.67 31.93
N ALA A 124 6.65 -6.55 32.22
CA ALA A 124 6.14 -6.22 33.54
C ALA A 124 5.86 -7.44 34.44
N GLY A 125 6.03 -8.67 33.93
CA GLY A 125 5.97 -9.92 34.70
C GLY A 125 4.58 -10.45 35.04
N PHE A 126 3.51 -9.97 34.39
CA PHE A 126 2.13 -10.41 34.66
C PHE A 126 1.44 -11.06 33.46
N GLU A 127 2.18 -11.44 32.42
CA GLU A 127 1.62 -12.06 31.20
C GLU A 127 0.99 -13.44 31.43
N LYS A 128 1.36 -14.11 32.52
CA LYS A 128 0.83 -15.43 32.90
C LYS A 128 -0.35 -15.37 33.87
N GLY A 129 -0.74 -14.17 34.31
CA GLY A 129 -1.81 -13.97 35.28
C GLY A 129 -1.38 -13.10 36.47
N ILE A 130 -2.32 -12.94 37.40
CA ILE A 130 -2.17 -12.10 38.60
C ILE A 130 -1.66 -12.98 39.76
N ASP A 131 -0.72 -12.45 40.54
CA ASP A 131 -0.30 -13.06 41.81
C ASP A 131 -1.45 -13.00 42.83
N ARG A 132 -1.77 -14.15 43.43
CA ARG A 132 -2.86 -14.27 44.40
C ARG A 132 -2.54 -13.61 45.74
N ASP A 133 -1.26 -13.43 46.06
CA ASP A 133 -0.82 -12.82 47.31
C ASP A 133 -0.61 -11.30 47.17
N LEU A 134 -0.45 -10.79 45.94
CA LEU A 134 -0.10 -9.40 45.63
C LEU A 134 -1.07 -8.77 44.61
N GLU A 135 -2.38 -9.00 44.77
CA GLU A 135 -3.41 -8.46 43.87
C GLU A 135 -3.48 -6.91 43.96
N PRO A 136 -3.13 -6.14 42.90
CA PRO A 136 -2.97 -4.69 43.02
C PRO A 136 -4.23 -3.93 43.42
N VAL A 137 -5.41 -4.42 43.01
CA VAL A 137 -6.70 -3.76 43.26
C VAL A 137 -7.06 -3.75 44.75
N LEU A 138 -6.62 -4.75 45.52
CA LEU A 138 -6.88 -4.83 46.96
C LEU A 138 -6.14 -3.76 47.78
N PHE A 139 -5.09 -3.16 47.22
CA PHE A 139 -4.30 -2.10 47.86
C PHE A 139 -4.71 -0.68 47.43
N MET A 140 -5.67 -0.55 46.51
CA MET A 140 -6.16 0.75 46.04
C MET A 140 -7.30 1.25 46.93
N THR A 141 -7.42 2.58 47.10
CA THR A 141 -8.56 3.18 47.77
C THR A 141 -9.86 2.97 46.98
N PRO A 142 -10.99 2.68 47.64
CA PRO A 142 -12.27 2.59 46.96
C PRO A 142 -12.63 3.93 46.31
N LEU A 143 -13.33 3.88 45.17
CA LEU A 143 -13.70 5.06 44.38
C LEU A 143 -14.97 5.78 44.90
N ASN A 144 -15.48 5.39 46.08
CA ASN A 144 -16.68 5.94 46.71
C ASN A 144 -16.34 6.58 48.05
#